data_AF-A0A2N1RRR4-F1
#
_entry.id   AF-A0A2N1RRR4-F1
#
_cell.length_a   1.000
_cell.length_b   1.000
_cell.length_c   1.000
_cell.angle_alpha   90.00
_cell.angle_beta   90.00
_cell.angle_gamma   90.00
#
_symmetry.space_group_name_H-M   'P 1'
#
loop_
_entity.id
_entity.type
_entity.pdbx_description
1 polymer ?
#
loop_
_entity_poly.entity_id
_entity_poly.type
_entity_poly.pdbx_seq_one_letter_code
_entity_poly.pdbx_strand_id
1 'polypeptide(L)'
;MLKKVMLLLFSLILTVSYSFAQSGSLSYNGRTGDKSLDLELKNLNFSATADKDNFIREMSASYNTSESKIAGLIENDKMNPGDIYLSFEISRLSKNDPDYVIREFKNNKRKGWGYIAQQMGIKPGSPEFKELKNKTKQKNAKMKKHKERGSDKNKEKGNGKGKNK
;
A
#
# COMPACT_ATOMS: atom_id res chain seq x y z
N MET A 1 14.10 -60.50 -29.90
CA MET A 1 13.20 -60.84 -28.78
C MET A 1 12.86 -59.57 -28.00
N LEU A 2 11.60 -59.19 -28.06
CA LEU A 2 11.00 -57.96 -27.56
C LEU A 2 10.68 -58.11 -26.06
N LYS A 3 11.40 -57.41 -25.17
CA LYS A 3 11.06 -57.16 -23.74
C LYS A 3 11.82 -55.86 -23.38
N LYS A 4 11.26 -54.74 -22.92
CA LYS A 4 10.12 -54.51 -22.04
C LYS A 4 9.49 -53.15 -22.35
N VAL A 5 8.17 -53.15 -22.24
CA VAL A 5 7.23 -52.03 -22.19
C VAL A 5 7.57 -51.11 -21.00
N MET A 6 7.48 -49.79 -21.22
CA MET A 6 6.56 -48.85 -20.53
C MET A 6 7.18 -47.51 -20.12
N LEU A 7 6.56 -46.46 -20.64
CA LEU A 7 6.45 -45.07 -20.17
C LEU A 7 7.39 -44.61 -19.04
N LEU A 8 8.07 -43.49 -19.27
CA LEU A 8 7.98 -42.37 -18.34
C LEU A 8 7.98 -41.05 -19.11
N LEU A 9 6.91 -40.30 -18.85
CA LEU A 9 6.47 -39.10 -19.54
C LEU A 9 7.45 -37.94 -19.36
N PHE A 10 7.56 -37.17 -20.45
CA PHE A 10 7.96 -35.77 -20.49
C PHE A 10 7.37 -35.00 -19.29
N SER A 11 8.21 -34.57 -18.36
CA SER A 11 7.82 -33.61 -17.32
C SER A 11 8.74 -32.40 -17.38
N LEU A 12 8.45 -31.56 -18.36
CA LEU A 12 8.85 -30.16 -18.39
C LEU A 12 7.99 -29.42 -17.37
N ILE A 13 8.39 -29.41 -16.10
CA ILE A 13 7.79 -28.49 -15.14
C ILE A 13 8.51 -27.15 -15.29
N LEU A 14 7.88 -26.26 -16.06
CA LEU A 14 8.10 -24.82 -15.93
C LEU A 14 7.98 -24.46 -14.46
N THR A 15 9.10 -24.12 -13.82
CA THR A 15 9.05 -23.32 -12.61
C THR A 15 8.56 -21.93 -13.02
N VAL A 16 7.23 -21.75 -13.02
CA VAL A 16 6.62 -20.43 -13.07
C VAL A 16 7.08 -19.71 -11.82
N SER A 17 8.13 -18.92 -12.00
CA SER A 17 8.58 -17.97 -11.00
C SER A 17 7.49 -16.92 -10.91
N TYR A 18 6.57 -17.06 -9.95
CA TYR A 18 5.78 -15.93 -9.50
C TYR A 18 6.75 -14.98 -8.80
N SER A 19 7.34 -14.08 -9.57
CA SER A 19 8.00 -12.90 -9.03
C SER A 19 6.93 -12.08 -8.31
N PHE A 20 6.69 -12.40 -7.03
CA PHE A 20 6.04 -11.45 -6.14
C PHE A 20 6.99 -10.27 -6.07
N ALA A 21 6.60 -9.17 -6.73
CA ALA A 21 7.38 -7.95 -6.79
C ALA A 21 7.54 -7.36 -5.38
N GLN A 22 8.52 -7.85 -4.61
CA GLN A 22 8.92 -7.31 -3.31
C GLN A 22 9.92 -6.14 -3.45
N SER A 23 10.23 -5.69 -4.66
CA SER A 23 11.21 -4.65 -4.92
C SER A 23 10.66 -3.21 -4.89
N GLY A 24 9.34 -3.02 -4.85
CA GLY A 24 8.73 -1.68 -4.94
C GLY A 24 8.85 -0.80 -3.69
N SER A 25 8.79 -1.39 -2.48
CA SER A 25 8.74 -0.63 -1.22
C SER A 25 10.12 -0.15 -0.74
N LEU A 26 11.20 -0.82 -1.11
CA LEU A 26 12.56 -0.47 -0.66
C LEU A 26 13.11 0.78 -1.37
N SER A 27 12.73 1.02 -2.63
CA SER A 27 13.18 2.14 -3.46
C SER A 27 12.21 3.34 -3.49
N TYR A 28 11.08 3.27 -2.78
CA TYR A 28 10.10 4.35 -2.79
C TYR A 28 10.70 5.69 -2.35
N ASN A 29 10.57 6.69 -3.23
CA ASN A 29 10.90 8.08 -2.94
C ASN A 29 9.73 8.95 -3.40
N GLY A 30 8.97 9.48 -2.45
CA GLY A 30 7.80 10.33 -2.73
C GLY A 30 8.18 11.66 -3.39
N ARG A 31 9.45 12.09 -3.25
CA ARG A 31 9.94 13.39 -3.75
C ARG A 31 9.02 14.53 -3.30
N THR A 32 8.60 14.51 -2.03
CA THR A 32 7.70 15.51 -1.46
C THR A 32 8.39 16.84 -1.18
N GLY A 33 9.73 16.85 -1.19
CA GLY A 33 10.53 18.00 -0.76
C GLY A 33 10.79 18.04 0.74
N ASP A 34 10.28 17.07 1.51
CA ASP A 34 10.51 16.92 2.95
C ASP A 34 10.90 15.49 3.29
N LYS A 35 12.14 15.31 3.79
CA LYS A 35 12.70 13.98 4.10
C LYS A 35 11.90 13.21 5.15
N SER A 36 11.30 13.91 6.12
CA SER A 36 10.49 13.26 7.15
C SER A 36 9.19 12.76 6.55
N LEU A 37 8.54 13.54 5.68
CA LEU A 37 7.34 13.10 4.98
C LEU A 37 7.63 11.91 4.06
N ASP A 38 8.73 11.95 3.30
CA ASP A 38 9.15 10.83 2.44
C ASP A 38 9.40 9.54 3.25
N LEU A 39 10.02 9.65 4.43
CA LEU A 39 10.22 8.52 5.34
C LEU A 39 8.91 7.96 5.87
N GLU A 40 7.97 8.82 6.26
CA GLU A 40 6.65 8.38 6.73
C GLU A 40 5.87 7.67 5.60
N LEU A 41 5.93 8.16 4.37
CA LEU A 41 5.29 7.50 3.23
C LEU A 41 5.93 6.13 2.92
N LYS A 42 7.25 6.02 3.05
CA LYS A 42 7.94 4.73 2.96
C LYS A 42 7.46 3.75 4.04
N ASN A 43 7.30 4.20 5.27
CA ASN A 43 6.75 3.39 6.36
C ASN A 43 5.30 2.98 6.09
N LEU A 44 4.50 3.89 5.55
CA LEU A 44 3.11 3.61 5.18
C LEU A 44 3.04 2.53 4.11
N ASN A 45 3.87 2.64 3.06
CA ASN A 45 3.98 1.62 2.02
C ASN A 45 4.33 0.25 2.60
N PHE A 46 5.30 0.20 3.53
CA PHE A 46 5.69 -1.03 4.18
C PHE A 46 4.54 -1.65 4.99
N SER A 47 3.89 -0.86 5.85
CA SER A 47 2.75 -1.34 6.65
C SER A 47 1.56 -1.75 5.81
N ALA A 48 1.22 -0.99 4.77
CA ALA A 48 0.13 -1.30 3.86
C ALA A 48 0.41 -2.52 2.98
N THR A 49 1.66 -2.76 2.60
CA THR A 49 2.04 -4.00 1.88
C THR A 49 1.91 -5.23 2.79
N ALA A 50 2.19 -5.08 4.08
CA ALA A 50 2.06 -6.17 5.05
C ALA A 50 0.59 -6.50 5.40
N ASP A 51 -0.32 -5.54 5.30
CA ASP A 51 -1.75 -5.69 5.59
C ASP A 51 -2.59 -4.84 4.61
N LYS A 52 -2.67 -5.31 3.37
CA LYS A 52 -3.32 -4.60 2.24
C LYS A 52 -4.81 -4.39 2.50
N ASP A 53 -5.49 -5.41 3.02
CA ASP A 53 -6.94 -5.36 3.24
C ASP A 53 -7.32 -4.37 4.33
N ASN A 54 -6.52 -4.27 5.41
CA ASN A 54 -6.70 -3.22 6.40
C ASN A 54 -6.44 -1.82 5.80
N PHE A 55 -5.40 -1.66 4.97
CA PHE A 55 -5.16 -0.39 4.30
C PHE A 55 -6.36 0.04 3.43
N ILE A 56 -6.92 -0.89 2.64
CA ILE A 56 -8.09 -0.64 1.77
C ILE A 56 -9.30 -0.20 2.61
N ARG A 57 -9.65 -0.95 3.67
CA ARG A 57 -10.76 -0.62 4.56
C ARG A 57 -10.58 0.73 5.26
N GLU A 58 -9.36 0.99 5.73
CA GLU A 58 -9.01 2.23 6.41
C GLU A 58 -9.09 3.44 5.49
N MET A 59 -8.65 3.31 4.23
CA MET A 59 -8.78 4.36 3.21
C MET A 59 -10.25 4.59 2.85
N SER A 60 -11.00 3.51 2.60
CA SER A 60 -12.44 3.55 2.34
C SER A 60 -13.20 4.33 3.41
N ALA A 61 -12.99 3.97 4.68
CA ALA A 61 -13.61 4.65 5.81
C ALA A 61 -13.13 6.10 6.01
N SER A 62 -11.85 6.39 5.76
CA SER A 62 -11.29 7.74 5.98
C SER A 62 -11.74 8.78 4.95
N TYR A 63 -12.04 8.34 3.73
CA TYR A 63 -12.31 9.24 2.59
C TYR A 63 -13.68 8.99 1.94
N ASN A 64 -14.53 8.15 2.55
CA ASN A 64 -15.86 7.82 2.05
C ASN A 64 -15.84 7.37 0.56
N THR A 65 -14.95 6.44 0.25
CA THR A 65 -14.74 5.91 -1.11
C THR A 65 -14.88 4.39 -1.09
N SER A 66 -15.31 3.78 -2.19
CA SER A 66 -15.46 2.32 -2.22
C SER A 66 -14.12 1.60 -2.06
N GLU A 67 -14.12 0.47 -1.35
CA GLU A 67 -12.94 -0.40 -1.24
C GLU A 67 -12.47 -0.89 -2.62
N SER A 68 -13.42 -1.16 -3.53
CA SER A 68 -13.12 -1.53 -4.92
C SER A 68 -12.34 -0.45 -5.67
N LYS A 69 -12.65 0.84 -5.46
CA LYS A 69 -11.87 1.94 -6.06
C LYS A 69 -10.42 1.92 -5.54
N ILE A 70 -10.22 1.77 -4.24
CA ILE A 70 -8.87 1.72 -3.66
C ILE A 70 -8.11 0.48 -4.14
N ALA A 71 -8.77 -0.68 -4.16
CA ALA A 71 -8.19 -1.92 -4.69
C ALA A 71 -7.79 -1.75 -6.17
N GLY A 72 -8.63 -1.12 -7.00
CA GLY A 72 -8.33 -0.82 -8.39
C GLY A 72 -7.11 0.08 -8.58
N LEU A 73 -6.91 1.08 -7.73
CA LEU A 73 -5.72 1.93 -7.77
C LEU A 73 -4.43 1.14 -7.47
N ILE A 74 -4.52 0.14 -6.58
CA ILE A 74 -3.38 -0.74 -6.26
C ILE A 74 -3.14 -1.73 -7.39
N GLU A 75 -4.19 -2.42 -7.84
CA GLU A 75 -4.09 -3.62 -8.66
C GLU A 75 -4.02 -3.30 -10.16
N ASN A 76 -4.80 -2.33 -10.62
CA ASN A 76 -4.87 -1.96 -12.02
C ASN A 76 -3.88 -0.82 -12.32
N ASP A 77 -3.89 0.22 -11.50
CA ASP A 77 -3.04 1.40 -11.73
C ASP A 77 -1.62 1.27 -11.15
N LYS A 78 -1.35 0.18 -10.40
CA LYS A 78 -0.05 -0.09 -9.76
C LYS A 78 0.46 1.09 -8.93
N MET A 79 -0.44 1.83 -8.28
CA MET A 79 -0.08 2.91 -7.38
C MET A 79 0.38 2.36 -6.04
N ASN A 80 1.44 2.94 -5.47
CA ASN A 80 1.85 2.57 -4.12
C ASN A 80 0.82 3.09 -3.10
N PRO A 81 0.62 2.39 -1.96
CA PRO A 81 -0.29 2.84 -0.91
C PRO A 81 -0.08 4.30 -0.46
N GLY A 82 1.17 4.75 -0.38
CA GLY A 82 1.55 6.12 -0.05
C GLY A 82 1.15 7.14 -1.12
N ASP A 83 1.21 6.76 -2.39
CA ASP A 83 0.76 7.60 -3.50
C ASP A 83 -0.78 7.73 -3.50
N ILE A 84 -1.48 6.63 -3.22
CA ILE A 84 -2.93 6.63 -3.06
C ILE A 84 -3.31 7.52 -1.86
N TYR A 85 -2.69 7.30 -0.70
CA TYR A 85 -2.92 8.12 0.49
C TYR A 85 -2.69 9.61 0.22
N LEU A 86 -1.57 10.00 -0.41
CA LEU A 86 -1.31 11.40 -0.74
C LEU A 86 -2.37 11.98 -1.67
N SER A 87 -2.82 11.22 -2.67
CA SER A 87 -3.86 11.69 -3.60
C SER A 87 -5.12 12.13 -2.85
N PHE A 88 -5.61 11.29 -1.94
CA PHE A 88 -6.81 11.56 -1.15
C PHE A 88 -6.58 12.62 -0.06
N GLU A 89 -5.42 12.62 0.61
CA GLU A 89 -5.13 13.58 1.67
C GLU A 89 -4.91 14.99 1.11
N ILE A 90 -4.19 15.12 0.01
CA ILE A 90 -4.02 16.40 -0.70
C ILE A 90 -5.37 16.89 -1.21
N SER A 91 -6.19 16.02 -1.80
CA SER A 91 -7.56 16.36 -2.21
C SER A 91 -8.36 16.96 -1.06
N ARG A 92 -8.37 16.30 0.11
CA ARG A 92 -9.07 16.79 1.31
C ARG A 92 -8.56 18.15 1.79
N LEU A 93 -7.24 18.34 1.86
CA LEU A 93 -6.64 19.57 2.38
C LEU A 93 -6.78 20.75 1.41
N SER A 94 -6.71 20.48 0.10
CA SER A 94 -6.80 21.49 -0.96
C SER A 94 -8.22 21.70 -1.50
N LYS A 95 -9.20 20.90 -1.04
CA LYS A 95 -10.58 20.88 -1.53
C LYS A 95 -10.70 20.61 -3.03
N ASN A 96 -9.74 19.87 -3.59
CA ASN A 96 -9.79 19.39 -4.97
C ASN A 96 -10.46 18.02 -5.05
N ASP A 97 -11.01 17.69 -6.21
CA ASP A 97 -11.53 16.35 -6.47
C ASP A 97 -10.40 15.29 -6.38
N PRO A 98 -10.60 14.14 -5.70
CA PRO A 98 -9.57 13.12 -5.56
C PRO A 98 -9.15 12.51 -6.90
N ASP A 99 -10.07 12.34 -7.86
CA ASP A 99 -9.75 11.83 -9.20
C ASP A 99 -8.94 12.85 -10.02
N TYR A 100 -9.13 14.15 -9.76
CA TYR A 100 -8.24 15.17 -10.31
C TYR A 100 -6.81 15.02 -9.78
N VAL A 101 -6.62 14.87 -8.47
CA VAL A 101 -5.26 14.70 -7.89
C VAL A 101 -4.61 13.41 -8.38
N ILE A 102 -5.36 12.31 -8.47
CA ILE A 102 -4.87 11.04 -9.03
C ILE A 102 -4.44 11.22 -10.48
N ARG A 103 -5.23 11.92 -11.30
CA ARG A 103 -4.87 12.23 -12.69
C ARG A 103 -3.60 13.07 -12.78
N GLU A 104 -3.47 14.10 -11.95
CA GLU A 104 -2.27 14.93 -11.91
C GLU A 104 -1.04 14.14 -11.48
N PHE A 105 -1.17 13.22 -10.54
CA PHE A 105 -0.10 12.29 -10.19
C PHE A 105 0.30 11.41 -11.36
N LYS A 106 -0.65 10.79 -12.06
CA LYS A 106 -0.35 9.94 -13.22
C LYS A 106 0.39 10.71 -14.31
N ASN A 107 -0.03 11.95 -14.59
CA ASN A 107 0.58 12.80 -15.61
C ASN A 107 1.95 13.37 -15.19
N ASN A 108 2.15 13.63 -13.90
CA ASN A 108 3.34 14.34 -13.40
C ASN A 108 4.21 13.50 -12.45
N LYS A 109 4.06 12.17 -12.42
CA LYS A 109 4.76 11.27 -11.49
C LYS A 109 6.28 11.51 -11.42
N ARG A 110 6.92 11.82 -12.55
CA ARG A 110 8.36 12.11 -12.63
C ARG A 110 8.78 13.39 -11.91
N LYS A 111 7.87 14.37 -11.80
CA LYS A 111 8.11 15.64 -11.09
C LYS A 111 8.03 15.45 -9.57
N GLY A 112 7.31 14.43 -9.10
CA GLY A 112 7.21 14.08 -7.69
C GLY A 112 6.08 14.79 -6.95
N TRP A 113 5.81 14.34 -5.72
CA TRP A 113 4.69 14.83 -4.93
C TRP A 113 4.82 16.28 -4.48
N GLY A 114 6.05 16.80 -4.32
CA GLY A 114 6.25 18.22 -4.00
C GLY A 114 5.69 19.14 -5.09
N TYR A 115 5.88 18.78 -6.36
CA TYR A 115 5.30 19.51 -7.48
C TYR A 115 3.78 19.41 -7.51
N ILE A 116 3.23 18.21 -7.37
CA ILE A 116 1.78 17.97 -7.42
C ILE A 116 1.07 18.71 -6.27
N ALA A 117 1.61 18.62 -5.05
CA ALA A 117 1.07 19.33 -3.89
C ALA A 117 1.05 20.86 -4.11
N GLN A 118 2.11 21.42 -4.70
CA GLN A 118 2.14 22.84 -5.04
C GLN A 118 1.10 23.21 -6.10
N GLN A 119 0.86 22.37 -7.11
CA GLN A 119 -0.22 22.61 -8.09
C GLN A 119 -1.61 22.63 -7.44
N MET A 120 -1.78 21.88 -6.34
CA MET A 120 -3.00 21.87 -5.54
C MET A 120 -3.03 22.98 -4.47
N GLY A 121 -2.07 23.92 -4.47
CA GLY A 121 -2.01 25.03 -3.52
C GLY A 121 -1.33 24.71 -2.17
N ILE A 122 -0.85 23.47 -1.96
CA ILE A 122 -0.14 23.08 -0.74
C ILE A 122 1.35 23.37 -0.91
N LYS A 123 1.76 24.58 -0.50
CA LYS A 123 3.17 25.03 -0.58
C LYS A 123 4.00 24.51 0.60
N PRO A 124 5.30 24.24 0.43
CA PRO A 124 6.19 23.94 1.55
C PRO A 124 6.07 25.00 2.65
N GLY A 125 5.94 24.55 3.91
CA GLY A 125 5.81 25.43 5.08
C GLY A 125 4.41 26.00 5.34
N SER A 126 3.46 25.85 4.41
CA SER A 126 2.06 26.25 4.61
C SER A 126 1.40 25.49 5.77
N PRO A 127 0.32 26.03 6.37
CA PRO A 127 -0.50 25.30 7.33
C PRO A 127 -0.96 23.92 6.81
N GLU A 128 -1.37 23.86 5.54
CA GLU A 128 -1.83 22.63 4.88
C GLU A 128 -0.68 21.63 4.76
N PHE A 129 0.53 22.08 4.45
CA PHE A 129 1.70 21.20 4.38
C PHE A 129 2.10 20.65 5.75
N LYS A 130 2.03 21.49 6.79
CA LYS A 130 2.26 21.04 8.18
C LYS A 130 1.20 20.00 8.58
N GLU A 131 -0.05 20.24 8.24
CA GLU A 131 -1.15 19.31 8.51
C GLU A 131 -0.98 18.00 7.74
N LEU A 132 -0.60 18.04 6.47
CA LEU A 132 -0.29 16.86 5.66
C LEU A 132 0.76 15.97 6.35
N LYS A 133 1.83 16.57 6.88
CA LYS A 133 2.86 15.85 7.64
C LYS A 133 2.28 15.20 8.91
N ASN A 134 1.49 15.94 9.67
CA ASN A 134 0.88 15.44 10.91
C ASN A 134 -0.08 14.29 10.64
N LYS A 135 -0.94 14.42 9.62
CA LYS A 135 -1.89 13.37 9.21
C LYS A 135 -1.18 12.12 8.73
N THR A 136 -0.04 12.26 8.05
CA THR A 136 0.75 11.10 7.60
C THR A 136 1.33 10.32 8.78
N LYS A 137 1.87 11.02 9.79
CA LYS A 137 2.32 10.38 11.04
C LYS A 137 1.18 9.67 11.77
N GLN A 138 0.02 10.30 11.87
CA GLN A 138 -1.18 9.71 12.49
C GLN A 138 -1.64 8.45 11.73
N LYS A 139 -1.66 8.50 10.40
CA LYS A 139 -2.01 7.35 9.55
C LYS A 139 -1.07 6.18 9.80
N ASN A 140 0.24 6.43 9.87
CA ASN A 140 1.22 5.39 10.20
C ASN A 140 1.01 4.79 11.59
N ALA A 141 0.77 5.63 12.60
CA ALA A 141 0.50 5.14 13.96
C ALA A 141 -0.74 4.24 13.99
N LYS A 142 -1.79 4.59 13.24
CA LYS A 142 -3.02 3.79 13.14
C LYS A 142 -2.76 2.44 12.44
N MET A 143 -1.99 2.44 11.35
CA MET A 143 -1.61 1.21 10.65
C MET A 143 -0.78 0.27 11.52
N LYS A 144 0.13 0.80 12.35
CA LYS A 144 0.95 -0.01 13.28
C LYS A 144 0.11 -0.67 14.38
N LYS A 145 -0.82 0.08 14.99
CA LYS A 145 -1.69 -0.45 16.05
C LYS A 145 -2.58 -1.61 15.59
N HIS A 146 -3.03 -1.59 14.33
CA HIS A 146 -3.80 -2.71 13.78
C HIS A 146 -2.96 -3.98 13.67
N LYS A 147 -1.70 -3.85 13.24
CA LYS A 147 -0.76 -4.97 13.12
C LYS A 147 -0.50 -5.65 14.47
N GLU A 148 -0.32 -4.88 15.53
CA GLU A 148 -0.11 -5.41 16.89
C GLU A 148 -1.33 -6.18 17.40
N ARG A 149 -2.54 -5.62 17.24
CA ARG A 149 -3.80 -6.27 17.65
C ARG A 149 -4.14 -7.51 16.83
N GLY A 150 -3.74 -7.57 15.57
CA GLY A 150 -3.90 -8.75 14.71
C GLY A 150 -2.97 -9.91 15.12
N SER A 151 -1.80 -9.61 15.67
CA SER A 151 -0.82 -10.60 16.13
C SER A 151 -1.28 -11.36 17.38
N ASP A 152 -2.03 -10.73 18.28
CA ASP A 152 -2.50 -11.37 19.52
C ASP A 152 -3.63 -12.38 19.27
N LYS A 153 -4.47 -12.17 18.25
CA LYS A 153 -5.60 -13.08 17.95
C LYS A 153 -5.20 -14.44 17.37
N ASN A 154 -3.96 -14.62 16.94
CA ASN A 154 -3.46 -15.90 16.39
C ASN A 154 -2.79 -16.82 17.41
N LYS A 155 -2.69 -16.42 18.70
CA LYS A 155 -2.08 -17.26 19.75
C LYS A 155 -3.05 -18.20 20.47
N GLU A 156 -4.35 -18.17 20.16
CA GLU A 156 -5.38 -18.88 20.93
C GLU A 156 -6.12 -19.97 20.11
N LYS A 157 -5.41 -20.76 19.30
CA LYS A 157 -5.96 -22.01 18.73
C LYS A 157 -4.88 -23.07 18.56
N GLY A 158 -4.48 -23.67 19.67
CA GLY A 158 -3.64 -24.85 19.65
C GLY A 158 -3.28 -25.31 21.05
N ASN A 159 -4.15 -26.10 21.68
CA ASN A 159 -3.85 -27.48 22.08
C ASN A 159 -4.97 -28.02 22.98
N GLY A 160 -5.95 -28.69 22.37
CA GLY A 160 -7.02 -29.39 23.08
C GLY A 160 -7.13 -30.81 22.55
N LYS A 161 -6.14 -31.66 22.81
CA LYS A 161 -6.22 -33.09 22.49
C LYS A 161 -5.51 -33.92 23.55
N GLY A 162 -6.27 -34.75 24.25
CA GLY A 162 -5.74 -35.90 24.98
C GLY A 162 -6.26 -36.09 26.40
N LYS A 163 -7.52 -36.47 26.57
CA LYS A 163 -7.91 -37.43 27.62
C LYS A 163 -8.93 -38.39 27.03
N ASN A 164 -8.51 -39.61 26.78
CA ASN A 164 -9.43 -40.73 26.61
C ASN A 164 -8.86 -41.96 27.31
N LYS A 165 -9.68 -42.46 28.23
CA LYS A 165 -9.73 -43.78 28.89
C LYS A 165 -8.43 -44.42 29.37
#